data_AF-A0A520CBY0-F1
#
_entry.id   AF-A0A520CBY0-F1
#
_cell.length_a   1.000
_cell.length_b   1.000
_cell.length_c   1.000
_cell.angle_alpha   90.00
_cell.angle_beta   90.00
_cell.angle_gamma   90.00
#
_symmetry.space_group_name_H-M   'P 1'
#
loop_
_entity.id
_entity.type
_entity.pdbx_description
1 polymer ?
#
loop_
_entity_poly.entity_id
_entity_poly.type
_entity_poly.pdbx_seq_one_letter_code
_entity_poly.pdbx_strand_id
1 'polypeptide(L)'
;MSSSSLTKEKIIIALEKLGHFMVNPTDDFNQIMHAARNSNGWFTIEEVEKSLTSLSKMLNKHDLEQWFRNIKLSENPKKVGLILAGNIPLVGFHDVLCVLATGNIAVIKLSSSDDKLLPALLKMLISFEPTLANHIEYAERLKDFDAIIATGSNNTSRYFDYYFSKVPNIIRKNRNSVAVLNGKETISEIENLGHDVFDYFGLGCRNVSKIYVPKGYDLKNLFEPLEKYQPIINHFKYNNNYDYNKSIYLVNAVKH
;
A
#
# COMPACT_ATOMS: atom_id res chain seq x y z
N MET A 1 -4.16 -37.85 -11.33
CA MET A 1 -4.48 -36.89 -10.26
C MET A 1 -5.06 -35.66 -10.94
N SER A 2 -6.36 -35.39 -10.80
CA SER A 2 -6.93 -34.18 -11.42
C SER A 2 -6.32 -32.97 -10.69
N SER A 3 -5.50 -32.20 -11.40
CA SER A 3 -5.13 -30.87 -10.93
C SER A 3 -6.44 -30.07 -10.92
N SER A 4 -7.04 -29.94 -9.75
CA SER A 4 -8.25 -29.15 -9.56
C SER A 4 -7.99 -27.74 -10.10
N SER A 5 -8.73 -27.32 -11.13
CA SER A 5 -8.57 -26.00 -11.74
C SER A 5 -8.86 -24.89 -10.73
N LEU A 6 -8.22 -23.73 -10.87
CA LEU A 6 -8.50 -22.54 -10.07
C LEU A 6 -9.95 -22.08 -10.32
N THR A 7 -10.71 -21.78 -9.26
CA THR A 7 -12.09 -21.29 -9.35
C THR A 7 -12.27 -20.04 -8.50
N LYS A 8 -13.32 -19.24 -8.76
CA LYS A 8 -13.67 -18.08 -7.92
C LYS A 8 -13.83 -18.45 -6.45
N GLU A 9 -14.58 -19.52 -6.20
CA GLU A 9 -14.87 -20.03 -4.85
C GLU A 9 -13.57 -20.28 -4.08
N LYS A 10 -12.61 -20.95 -4.71
CA LYS A 10 -11.30 -21.24 -4.13
C LYS A 10 -10.50 -19.98 -3.83
N ILE A 11 -10.50 -19.01 -4.74
CA ILE A 11 -9.83 -17.72 -4.53
C ILE A 11 -10.47 -16.99 -3.35
N ILE A 12 -11.81 -16.89 -3.29
CA ILE A 12 -12.53 -16.22 -2.21
C ILE A 12 -12.19 -16.88 -0.87
N ILE A 13 -12.27 -18.21 -0.76
CA ILE A 13 -11.94 -18.95 0.46
C ILE A 13 -10.48 -18.71 0.89
N ALA A 14 -9.54 -18.72 -0.07
CA ALA A 14 -8.13 -18.51 0.23
C ALA A 14 -7.86 -17.07 0.72
N LEU A 15 -8.53 -16.08 0.13
CA LEU A 15 -8.44 -14.68 0.54
C LEU A 15 -9.09 -14.42 1.90
N GLU A 16 -10.23 -15.04 2.18
CA GLU A 16 -10.88 -14.97 3.51
C GLU A 16 -9.93 -15.53 4.59
N LYS A 17 -9.33 -16.70 4.34
CA LYS A 17 -8.31 -17.28 5.23
C LYS A 17 -7.10 -16.36 5.41
N LEU A 18 -6.66 -15.71 4.34
CA LEU A 18 -5.57 -14.73 4.40
C LEU A 18 -5.96 -13.51 5.24
N GLY A 19 -7.20 -13.03 5.14
CA GLY A 19 -7.74 -11.98 6.00
C GLY A 19 -7.69 -12.37 7.48
N HIS A 20 -8.12 -13.58 7.83
CA HIS A 20 -8.01 -14.09 9.20
C HIS A 20 -6.57 -14.21 9.69
N PHE A 21 -5.66 -14.68 8.83
CA PHE A 21 -4.23 -14.74 9.12
C PHE A 21 -3.63 -13.35 9.39
N MET A 22 -4.03 -12.32 8.63
CA MET A 22 -3.55 -10.94 8.84
C MET A 22 -3.99 -10.35 10.19
N VAL A 23 -5.13 -10.79 10.73
CA VAL A 23 -5.60 -10.37 12.06
C VAL A 23 -4.82 -11.08 13.18
N ASN A 24 -4.47 -12.36 12.97
CA ASN A 24 -3.75 -13.17 13.95
C ASN A 24 -2.53 -13.83 13.29
N PRO A 25 -1.47 -13.05 13.01
CA PRO A 25 -0.26 -13.58 12.38
C PRO A 25 0.44 -14.59 13.29
N THR A 26 1.03 -15.61 12.69
CA THR A 26 1.87 -16.60 13.39
C THR A 26 3.16 -15.98 13.90
N ASP A 27 3.80 -16.59 14.90
CA ASP A 27 5.11 -16.16 15.40
C ASP A 27 6.18 -16.03 14.31
N ASP A 28 6.19 -16.93 13.34
CA ASP A 28 7.10 -16.86 12.18
C ASP A 28 6.87 -15.59 11.35
N PHE A 29 5.63 -15.14 11.22
CA PHE A 29 5.30 -13.91 10.49
C PHE A 29 5.65 -12.68 11.31
N ASN A 30 5.47 -12.72 12.64
CA ASN A 30 5.94 -11.67 13.54
C ASN A 30 7.46 -11.46 13.41
N GLN A 31 8.24 -12.54 13.31
CA GLN A 31 9.68 -12.45 13.02
C GLN A 31 9.96 -11.76 11.67
N ILE A 32 9.15 -12.02 10.64
CA ILE A 32 9.27 -11.35 9.34
C ILE A 32 8.95 -9.85 9.46
N MET A 33 7.97 -9.46 10.27
CA MET A 33 7.67 -8.05 10.54
C MET A 33 8.86 -7.35 11.19
N HIS A 34 9.51 -7.97 12.18
CA HIS A 34 10.75 -7.45 12.76
C HIS A 34 11.89 -7.37 11.73
N ALA A 35 12.04 -8.38 10.88
CA ALA A 35 13.03 -8.38 9.81
C ALA A 35 12.77 -7.27 8.77
N ALA A 36 11.50 -6.96 8.48
CA ALA A 36 11.09 -5.88 7.59
C ALA A 36 11.43 -4.50 8.20
N ARG A 37 11.10 -4.30 9.49
CA ARG A 37 11.49 -3.11 10.25
C ARG A 37 13.00 -2.84 10.21
N ASN A 38 13.80 -3.89 10.39
CA ASN A 38 15.26 -3.78 10.37
C ASN A 38 15.81 -3.36 9.00
N SER A 39 15.18 -3.80 7.91
CA SER A 39 15.55 -3.37 6.55
C SER A 39 15.01 -2.00 6.17
N ASN A 40 13.83 -1.65 6.68
CA ASN A 40 13.20 -0.38 6.41
C ASN A 40 12.63 0.20 7.70
N GLY A 41 13.36 1.14 8.32
CA GLY A 41 12.95 1.73 9.60
C GLY A 41 11.58 2.44 9.58
N TRP A 42 11.00 2.75 8.41
CA TRP A 42 9.63 3.26 8.32
C TRP A 42 8.56 2.21 8.64
N PHE A 43 8.91 0.92 8.55
CA PHE A 43 8.00 -0.20 8.78
C PHE A 43 8.08 -0.58 10.26
N THR A 44 7.71 0.35 11.14
CA THR A 44 7.54 0.00 12.55
C THR A 44 6.46 -1.08 12.68
N ILE A 45 6.49 -1.83 13.79
CA ILE A 45 5.55 -2.92 13.99
C ILE A 45 4.11 -2.39 13.92
N GLU A 46 3.87 -1.24 14.53
CA GLU A 46 2.58 -0.56 14.56
C GLU A 46 2.08 -0.19 13.15
N GLU A 47 2.94 0.31 12.26
CA GLU A 47 2.55 0.64 10.89
C GLU A 47 2.32 -0.62 10.03
N VAL A 48 3.07 -1.69 10.28
CA VAL A 48 2.83 -2.98 9.59
C VAL A 48 1.50 -3.59 10.06
N GLU A 49 1.23 -3.60 11.37
CA GLU A 49 -0.05 -4.06 11.94
C GLU A 49 -1.23 -3.24 11.45
N LYS A 50 -1.07 -1.92 11.34
CA LYS A 50 -2.08 -1.02 10.76
C LYS A 50 -2.40 -1.40 9.32
N SER A 51 -1.39 -1.66 8.50
CA SER A 51 -1.57 -2.11 7.11
C SER A 51 -2.27 -3.47 7.04
N LEU A 52 -1.82 -4.47 7.82
CA LEU A 52 -2.46 -5.79 7.90
C LEU A 52 -3.92 -5.71 8.33
N THR A 53 -4.21 -4.92 9.37
CA THR A 53 -5.57 -4.70 9.88
C THR A 53 -6.45 -4.01 8.85
N SER A 54 -5.91 -3.05 8.10
CA SER A 54 -6.67 -2.37 7.05
C SER A 54 -6.97 -3.31 5.88
N LEU A 55 -6.00 -4.12 5.47
CA LEU A 55 -6.16 -5.08 4.37
C LEU A 55 -7.09 -6.22 4.77
N SER A 56 -7.00 -6.74 5.99
CA SER A 56 -7.86 -7.84 6.47
C SER A 56 -9.34 -7.48 6.43
N LYS A 57 -9.69 -6.22 6.72
CA LYS A 57 -11.06 -5.71 6.62
C LYS A 57 -11.62 -5.83 5.20
N MET A 58 -10.79 -5.71 4.16
CA MET A 58 -11.22 -5.85 2.76
C MET A 58 -11.41 -7.32 2.34
N LEU A 59 -10.85 -8.27 3.11
CA LEU A 59 -10.86 -9.70 2.81
C LEU A 59 -11.94 -10.45 3.58
N ASN A 60 -12.98 -9.75 4.06
CA ASN A 60 -14.14 -10.42 4.64
C ASN A 60 -15.00 -11.05 3.55
N LYS A 61 -15.70 -12.14 3.89
CA LYS A 61 -16.51 -12.93 2.97
C LYS A 61 -17.52 -12.10 2.17
N HIS A 62 -18.26 -11.22 2.84
CA HIS A 62 -19.30 -10.43 2.20
C HIS A 62 -18.73 -9.55 1.08
N ASP A 63 -17.65 -8.81 1.37
CA ASP A 63 -17.04 -7.89 0.42
C ASP A 63 -16.33 -8.65 -0.71
N LEU A 64 -15.70 -9.80 -0.42
CA LEU A 64 -15.11 -10.67 -1.43
C LEU A 64 -16.17 -11.24 -2.37
N GLU A 65 -17.25 -11.82 -1.84
CA GLU A 65 -18.36 -12.34 -2.66
C GLU A 65 -18.94 -11.23 -3.54
N GLN A 66 -19.19 -10.05 -2.97
CA GLN A 66 -19.69 -8.90 -3.72
C GLN A 66 -18.72 -8.46 -4.82
N TRP A 67 -17.43 -8.39 -4.53
CA TRP A 67 -16.40 -8.02 -5.50
C TRP A 67 -16.29 -9.05 -6.64
N PHE A 68 -16.35 -10.34 -6.35
CA PHE A 68 -16.20 -11.43 -7.32
C PHE A 68 -17.46 -11.73 -8.16
N ARG A 69 -18.62 -11.14 -7.84
CA ARG A 69 -19.88 -11.32 -8.61
C ARG A 69 -19.66 -11.11 -10.12
N ASN A 70 -18.99 -10.01 -10.49
CA ASN A 70 -18.82 -9.60 -11.88
C ASN A 70 -17.44 -9.94 -12.48
N ILE A 71 -16.52 -10.46 -11.69
CA ILE A 71 -15.19 -10.87 -12.17
C ILE A 71 -15.35 -12.13 -13.03
N LYS A 72 -14.64 -12.26 -14.14
CA LYS A 72 -14.56 -13.52 -14.89
C LYS A 72 -13.11 -13.99 -14.85
N LEU A 73 -12.88 -15.24 -14.47
CA LEU A 73 -11.54 -15.82 -14.55
C LEU A 73 -11.19 -16.00 -16.01
N SER A 74 -9.96 -15.63 -16.37
CA SER A 74 -9.46 -15.86 -17.73
C SER A 74 -9.20 -17.34 -17.94
N GLU A 75 -9.78 -17.91 -19.00
CA GLU A 75 -9.43 -19.25 -19.47
C GLU A 75 -8.03 -19.29 -20.12
N ASN A 76 -7.52 -18.12 -20.52
CA ASN A 76 -6.19 -17.93 -21.07
C ASN A 76 -5.45 -16.88 -20.22
N PRO A 77 -4.85 -17.27 -19.09
CA PRO A 77 -4.15 -16.36 -18.19
C PRO A 77 -3.07 -15.55 -18.93
N LYS A 78 -3.12 -14.24 -18.80
CA LYS A 78 -2.08 -13.32 -19.28
C LYS A 78 -1.03 -13.07 -18.21
N LYS A 79 0.20 -12.82 -18.63
CA LYS A 79 1.27 -12.33 -17.74
C LYS A 79 1.12 -10.83 -17.54
N VAL A 80 0.77 -10.43 -16.32
CA VAL A 80 0.67 -9.02 -15.93
C VAL A 80 1.89 -8.66 -15.12
N GLY A 81 2.76 -7.83 -15.70
CA GLY A 81 3.91 -7.26 -15.01
C GLY A 81 3.47 -6.29 -13.91
N LEU A 82 4.08 -6.38 -12.74
CA LEU A 82 3.81 -5.50 -11.61
C LEU A 82 5.12 -4.86 -11.14
N ILE A 83 5.20 -3.53 -11.20
CA ILE A 83 6.26 -2.77 -10.52
C ILE A 83 5.65 -2.16 -9.27
N LEU A 84 5.99 -2.74 -8.12
CA LEU A 84 5.40 -2.38 -6.85
C LEU A 84 6.20 -1.28 -6.16
N ALA A 85 5.49 -0.36 -5.51
CA ALA A 85 6.09 0.59 -4.59
C ALA A 85 6.40 -0.09 -3.23
N GLY A 86 7.19 0.57 -2.38
CA GLY A 86 7.49 0.11 -1.02
C GLY A 86 7.65 1.25 -0.02
N ASN A 87 6.95 2.36 -0.26
CA ASN A 87 6.95 3.54 0.60
C ASN A 87 6.16 3.31 1.91
N ILE A 88 5.13 2.46 1.88
CA ILE A 88 4.37 2.00 3.06
C ILE A 88 4.23 0.47 3.02
N PRO A 89 4.02 -0.21 4.17
CA PRO A 89 3.92 -1.66 4.21
C PRO A 89 2.81 -2.19 3.32
N LEU A 90 3.11 -3.20 2.49
CA LEU A 90 2.15 -3.95 1.67
C LEU A 90 1.40 -3.11 0.63
N VAL A 91 1.93 -1.95 0.23
CA VAL A 91 1.25 -1.05 -0.72
C VAL A 91 0.93 -1.71 -2.07
N GLY A 92 1.76 -2.67 -2.50
CA GLY A 92 1.57 -3.41 -3.74
C GLY A 92 0.58 -4.58 -3.65
N PHE A 93 0.08 -4.91 -2.46
CA PHE A 93 -0.77 -6.08 -2.22
C PHE A 93 -2.03 -6.08 -3.09
N HIS A 94 -2.70 -4.93 -3.18
CA HIS A 94 -3.95 -4.80 -3.94
C HIS A 94 -3.77 -5.04 -5.45
N ASP A 95 -2.61 -4.66 -6.01
CA ASP A 95 -2.33 -4.91 -7.43
C ASP A 95 -2.15 -6.40 -7.71
N VAL A 96 -1.42 -7.11 -6.84
CA VAL A 96 -1.30 -8.57 -6.91
C VAL A 96 -2.68 -9.22 -6.79
N LEU A 97 -3.46 -8.80 -5.80
CA LEU A 97 -4.80 -9.31 -5.55
C LEU A 97 -5.71 -9.19 -6.78
N CYS A 98 -5.71 -8.02 -7.42
CA CYS A 98 -6.50 -7.78 -8.63
C CYS A 98 -6.10 -8.67 -9.80
N VAL A 99 -4.80 -8.92 -10.00
CA VAL A 99 -4.32 -9.83 -11.05
C VAL A 99 -4.78 -11.26 -10.76
N LEU A 100 -4.58 -11.75 -9.53
CA LEU A 100 -4.98 -13.09 -9.12
C LEU A 100 -6.51 -13.30 -9.18
N ALA A 101 -7.29 -12.29 -8.80
CA ALA A 101 -8.75 -12.36 -8.81
C ALA A 101 -9.31 -12.63 -10.22
N THR A 102 -8.62 -12.15 -11.26
CA THR A 102 -8.99 -12.38 -12.67
C THR A 102 -8.42 -13.69 -13.24
N GLY A 103 -7.72 -14.50 -12.45
CA GLY A 103 -7.05 -15.71 -12.89
C GLY A 103 -5.83 -15.46 -13.80
N ASN A 104 -5.31 -14.22 -13.85
CA ASN A 104 -4.10 -13.90 -14.60
C ASN A 104 -2.84 -14.24 -13.77
N ILE A 105 -1.67 -14.14 -14.38
CA ILE A 105 -0.38 -14.42 -13.76
C ILE A 105 0.27 -13.11 -13.35
N ALA A 106 0.55 -12.92 -12.07
CA ALA A 106 1.27 -11.78 -11.53
C ALA A 106 2.78 -11.99 -11.68
N VAL A 107 3.43 -11.20 -12.53
CA VAL A 107 4.90 -11.17 -12.67
C VAL A 107 5.43 -9.98 -11.87
N ILE A 108 5.89 -10.25 -10.65
CA ILE A 108 6.10 -9.28 -9.59
C ILE A 108 7.57 -8.85 -9.55
N LYS A 109 7.80 -7.55 -9.79
CA LYS A 109 9.03 -6.87 -9.37
C LYS A 109 8.77 -6.14 -8.06
N LEU A 110 9.33 -6.68 -6.98
CA LEU A 110 9.24 -6.10 -5.64
C LEU A 110 10.01 -4.78 -5.55
N SER A 111 9.57 -3.91 -4.64
CA SER A 111 10.40 -2.82 -4.14
C SER A 111 11.40 -3.40 -3.16
N SER A 112 12.67 -2.98 -3.24
CA SER A 112 13.68 -3.33 -2.23
C SER A 112 13.37 -2.77 -0.84
N SER A 113 12.42 -1.84 -0.73
CA SER A 113 11.94 -1.30 0.55
C SER A 113 10.79 -2.12 1.17
N ASP A 114 10.24 -3.10 0.43
CA ASP A 114 9.18 -4.01 0.87
C ASP A 114 9.31 -5.37 0.16
N ASP A 115 10.41 -6.07 0.41
CA ASP A 115 10.76 -7.35 -0.22
C ASP A 115 10.52 -8.57 0.69
N LYS A 116 9.99 -8.34 1.91
CA LYS A 116 9.80 -9.39 2.94
C LYS A 116 8.35 -9.68 3.25
N LEU A 117 7.54 -8.64 3.50
CA LEU A 117 6.17 -8.79 3.98
C LEU A 117 5.27 -9.42 2.91
N LEU A 118 5.30 -8.85 1.69
CA LEU A 118 4.44 -9.33 0.60
C LEU A 118 4.76 -10.77 0.19
N PRO A 119 6.03 -11.19 0.00
CA PRO A 119 6.33 -12.59 -0.29
C PRO A 119 5.88 -13.57 0.79
N ALA A 120 5.99 -13.19 2.07
CA ALA A 120 5.53 -14.00 3.18
C ALA A 120 4.00 -14.20 3.15
N LEU A 121 3.23 -13.13 2.88
CA LEU A 121 1.78 -13.24 2.72
C LEU A 121 1.38 -14.07 1.51
N LEU A 122 2.06 -13.90 0.38
CA LEU A 122 1.76 -14.69 -0.83
C LEU A 122 2.10 -16.18 -0.63
N LYS A 123 3.15 -16.50 0.14
CA LYS A 123 3.44 -17.87 0.54
C LYS A 123 2.30 -18.46 1.39
N MET A 124 1.75 -17.68 2.32
CA MET A 124 0.57 -18.11 3.10
C MET A 124 -0.67 -18.29 2.21
N LEU A 125 -0.92 -17.37 1.28
CA LEU A 125 -2.03 -17.50 0.33
C LEU A 125 -1.91 -18.79 -0.50
N ILE A 126 -0.72 -19.10 -1.01
CA ILE A 126 -0.45 -20.35 -1.75
C ILE A 126 -0.66 -21.58 -0.85
N SER A 127 -0.32 -21.50 0.44
CA SER A 127 -0.59 -22.61 1.37
C SER A 127 -2.09 -22.89 1.55
N PHE A 128 -2.95 -21.86 1.40
CA PHE A 128 -4.40 -22.00 1.48
C PHE A 128 -5.03 -22.48 0.17
N GLU A 129 -4.47 -22.11 -0.98
CA GLU A 129 -4.87 -22.62 -2.30
C GLU A 129 -3.62 -22.81 -3.20
N PRO A 130 -3.06 -24.04 -3.23
CA PRO A 130 -1.80 -24.34 -3.93
C PRO A 130 -1.80 -24.04 -5.43
N THR A 131 -2.97 -24.00 -6.09
CA THR A 131 -3.04 -23.70 -7.53
C THR A 131 -2.61 -22.27 -7.86
N LEU A 132 -2.66 -21.34 -6.89
CA LEU A 132 -2.17 -19.98 -7.05
C LEU A 132 -0.65 -19.89 -7.23
N ALA A 133 0.11 -20.95 -6.91
CA ALA A 133 1.55 -20.99 -7.17
C ALA A 133 1.88 -20.79 -8.66
N ASN A 134 1.02 -21.26 -9.56
CA ASN A 134 1.18 -21.10 -11.01
C ASN A 134 0.79 -19.69 -11.51
N HIS A 135 0.27 -18.84 -10.63
CA HIS A 135 -0.20 -17.49 -10.95
C HIS A 135 0.69 -16.40 -10.34
N ILE A 136 1.81 -16.76 -9.69
CA ILE A 136 2.72 -15.82 -9.04
C ILE A 136 4.15 -16.13 -9.51
N GLU A 137 4.76 -15.17 -10.18
CA GLU A 137 6.15 -15.23 -10.62
C GLU A 137 6.90 -14.02 -10.04
N TYR A 138 8.08 -14.20 -9.45
CA TYR A 138 8.94 -13.10 -9.05
C TYR A 138 9.98 -12.82 -10.13
N ALA A 139 10.27 -11.55 -10.39
CA ALA A 139 11.23 -11.15 -11.40
C ALA A 139 12.08 -9.95 -10.95
N GLU A 140 13.40 -10.08 -11.06
CA GLU A 140 14.34 -8.96 -10.90
C GLU A 140 14.18 -7.92 -12.02
N ARG A 141 13.84 -8.37 -13.22
CA ARG A 141 13.56 -7.52 -14.37
C ARG A 141 12.36 -8.06 -15.14
N LEU A 142 11.35 -7.23 -15.31
CA LEU A 142 10.17 -7.58 -16.09
C LEU A 142 10.52 -7.74 -17.58
N LYS A 143 10.21 -8.91 -18.12
CA LYS A 143 10.29 -9.30 -19.53
C LYS A 143 9.07 -10.17 -19.84
N ASP A 144 8.72 -10.29 -21.12
CA ASP A 144 7.73 -11.27 -21.61
C ASP A 144 6.37 -11.21 -20.90
N PHE A 145 5.83 -9.99 -20.71
CA PHE A 145 4.50 -9.73 -20.15
C PHE A 145 3.55 -9.14 -21.18
N ASP A 146 2.26 -9.43 -21.05
CA ASP A 146 1.20 -9.01 -21.95
C ASP A 146 0.61 -7.63 -21.59
N ALA A 147 0.69 -7.26 -20.31
CA ALA A 147 0.22 -5.99 -19.77
C ALA A 147 1.03 -5.63 -18.52
N ILE A 148 0.95 -4.36 -18.07
CA ILE A 148 1.70 -3.93 -16.89
C ILE A 148 0.95 -2.94 -15.99
N ILE A 149 1.10 -3.09 -14.68
CA ILE A 149 0.78 -2.07 -13.69
C ILE A 149 2.10 -1.59 -13.09
N ALA A 150 2.41 -0.31 -13.26
CA ALA A 150 3.65 0.28 -12.77
C ALA A 150 3.33 1.45 -11.83
N THR A 151 3.74 1.31 -10.57
CA THR A 151 3.61 2.37 -9.57
C THR A 151 5.00 2.91 -9.23
N GLY A 152 5.17 4.23 -9.28
CA GLY A 152 6.43 4.84 -8.91
C GLY A 152 6.37 6.36 -8.80
N SER A 153 7.51 6.96 -8.50
CA SER A 153 7.69 8.41 -8.45
C SER A 153 7.33 9.11 -9.77
N ASN A 154 7.13 10.42 -9.72
CA ASN A 154 6.95 11.24 -10.93
C ASN A 154 8.14 11.09 -11.90
N ASN A 155 9.37 11.01 -11.38
CA ASN A 155 10.58 10.87 -12.20
C ASN A 155 10.61 9.51 -12.92
N THR A 156 10.34 8.42 -12.21
CA THR A 156 10.30 7.07 -12.78
C THR A 156 9.13 6.89 -13.74
N SER A 157 8.00 7.57 -13.52
CA SER A 157 6.81 7.42 -14.36
C SER A 157 7.04 7.85 -15.81
N ARG A 158 7.90 8.85 -16.07
CA ARG A 158 8.25 9.25 -17.44
C ARG A 158 8.99 8.14 -18.19
N TYR A 159 9.86 7.43 -17.50
CA TYR A 159 10.54 6.25 -18.06
C TYR A 159 9.58 5.09 -18.28
N PHE A 160 8.62 4.90 -17.37
CA PHE A 160 7.58 3.89 -17.52
C PHE A 160 6.69 4.16 -18.74
N ASP A 161 6.26 5.42 -18.93
CA ASP A 161 5.44 5.82 -20.09
C ASP A 161 6.16 5.44 -21.39
N TYR A 162 7.45 5.74 -21.51
CA TYR A 162 8.24 5.38 -22.69
C TYR A 162 8.39 3.86 -22.85
N TYR A 163 8.88 3.16 -21.82
CA TYR A 163 9.25 1.75 -21.90
C TYR A 163 8.05 0.80 -22.05
N PHE A 164 6.89 1.17 -21.47
CA PHE A 164 5.71 0.32 -21.42
C PHE A 164 4.57 0.77 -22.34
N SER A 165 4.75 1.85 -23.12
CA SER A 165 3.75 2.35 -24.09
C SER A 165 3.26 1.30 -25.10
N LYS A 166 4.06 0.27 -25.37
CA LYS A 166 3.78 -0.76 -26.39
C LYS A 166 2.82 -1.86 -25.94
N VAL A 167 2.48 -1.91 -24.65
CA VAL A 167 1.52 -2.87 -24.10
C VAL A 167 0.41 -2.13 -23.33
N PRO A 168 -0.77 -2.74 -23.12
CA PRO A 168 -1.76 -2.22 -22.19
C PRO A 168 -1.12 -1.97 -20.82
N ASN A 169 -1.24 -0.73 -20.31
CA ASN A 169 -0.56 -0.33 -19.10
C ASN A 169 -1.42 0.54 -18.18
N ILE A 170 -1.19 0.39 -16.87
CA ILE A 170 -1.67 1.30 -15.83
C ILE A 170 -0.43 1.88 -15.16
N ILE A 171 -0.14 3.15 -15.42
CA ILE A 171 1.01 3.85 -14.84
C ILE A 171 0.51 4.82 -13.77
N ARG A 172 0.81 4.51 -12.51
CA ARG A 172 0.44 5.34 -11.35
C ARG A 172 1.64 6.19 -10.93
N LYS A 173 1.42 7.51 -10.96
CA LYS A 173 2.38 8.54 -10.53
C LYS A 173 2.02 9.00 -9.13
N ASN A 174 2.93 9.74 -8.48
CA ASN A 174 2.64 10.34 -7.18
C ASN A 174 1.39 11.24 -7.25
N ARG A 175 0.66 11.28 -6.15
CA ARG A 175 -0.48 12.17 -5.92
C ARG A 175 -0.27 12.84 -4.58
N ASN A 176 -0.80 14.05 -4.45
CA ASN A 176 -0.82 14.81 -3.22
C ASN A 176 -2.28 14.96 -2.81
N SER A 177 -2.65 14.43 -1.65
CA SER A 177 -3.97 14.70 -1.09
C SER A 177 -3.97 16.06 -0.40
N VAL A 178 -5.13 16.71 -0.44
CA VAL A 178 -5.39 17.97 0.25
C VAL A 178 -6.65 17.82 1.11
N ALA A 179 -6.64 18.43 2.30
CA ALA A 179 -7.84 18.61 3.11
C ALA A 179 -8.33 20.05 2.95
N VAL A 180 -9.65 20.24 2.89
CA VAL A 180 -10.29 21.55 2.80
C VAL A 180 -11.25 21.68 3.98
N LEU A 181 -10.91 22.57 4.91
CA LEU A 181 -11.69 22.83 6.11
C LEU A 181 -12.60 24.04 5.88
N ASN A 182 -13.83 23.97 6.36
CA ASN A 182 -14.80 25.06 6.29
C ASN A 182 -14.88 25.87 7.60
N GLY A 183 -14.19 25.43 8.65
CA GLY A 183 -14.10 26.11 9.95
C GLY A 183 -15.16 25.68 10.96
N LYS A 184 -15.99 24.69 10.64
CA LYS A 184 -17.04 24.14 11.52
C LYS A 184 -16.73 22.72 12.00
N GLU A 185 -15.54 22.21 11.69
CA GLU A 185 -15.08 20.92 12.14
C GLU A 185 -15.01 20.88 13.67
N THR A 186 -15.45 19.78 14.24
CA THR A 186 -15.32 19.47 15.65
C THR A 186 -13.86 19.10 15.98
N ILE A 187 -13.50 19.21 17.26
CA ILE A 187 -12.18 18.77 17.75
C ILE A 187 -11.91 17.31 17.35
N SER A 188 -12.91 16.44 17.47
CA SER A 188 -12.79 15.02 17.10
C SER A 188 -12.56 14.79 15.60
N GLU A 189 -13.16 15.61 14.73
CA GLU A 189 -12.91 15.52 13.28
C GLU A 189 -11.48 15.94 12.93
N ILE A 190 -10.96 17.01 13.52
CA ILE A 190 -9.56 17.44 13.34
C ILE A 190 -8.59 16.41 13.91
N GLU A 191 -8.93 15.86 15.06
CA GLU A 191 -8.20 14.75 15.66
C GLU A 191 -8.11 13.54 14.73
N ASN A 192 -9.20 13.17 14.06
CA ASN A 192 -9.21 12.05 13.11
C ASN A 192 -8.46 12.38 11.81
N LEU A 193 -8.49 13.65 11.35
CA LEU A 193 -7.68 14.13 10.23
C LEU A 193 -6.18 13.89 10.47
N GLY A 194 -5.74 13.86 11.74
CA GLY A 194 -4.37 13.53 12.06
C GLY A 194 -3.92 12.15 11.56
N HIS A 195 -4.81 11.15 11.50
CA HIS A 195 -4.49 9.87 10.87
C HIS A 195 -4.21 10.03 9.37
N ASP A 196 -5.00 10.84 8.66
CA ASP A 196 -4.79 11.10 7.24
C ASP A 196 -3.45 11.83 6.99
N VAL A 197 -2.96 12.61 7.94
CA VAL A 197 -1.68 13.31 7.83
C VAL A 197 -0.51 12.40 8.23
N PHE A 198 -0.61 11.73 9.38
CA PHE A 198 0.53 11.16 10.09
C PHE A 198 0.68 9.65 10.00
N ASP A 199 -0.38 8.90 9.69
CA ASP A 199 -0.25 7.45 9.51
C ASP A 199 0.76 7.13 8.41
N TYR A 200 1.55 6.06 8.62
CA TYR A 200 2.69 5.71 7.77
C TYR A 200 3.69 6.85 7.59
N PHE A 201 3.82 7.72 8.59
CA PHE A 201 4.71 8.89 8.57
C PHE A 201 4.43 9.88 7.43
N GLY A 202 3.19 9.92 6.92
CA GLY A 202 2.83 10.76 5.78
C GLY A 202 3.41 10.28 4.44
N LEU A 203 3.93 9.05 4.36
CA LEU A 203 4.61 8.52 3.17
C LEU A 203 3.67 7.92 2.13
N GLY A 204 2.40 7.73 2.44
CA GLY A 204 1.39 7.20 1.53
C GLY A 204 0.94 8.22 0.49
N CYS A 205 0.60 7.75 -0.71
CA CYS A 205 0.11 8.60 -1.81
C CYS A 205 -1.28 9.23 -1.55
N ARG A 206 -1.92 8.85 -0.44
CA ARG A 206 -3.21 9.36 0.01
C ARG A 206 -3.08 10.22 1.26
N ASN A 207 -1.92 10.30 1.89
CA ASN A 207 -1.74 11.15 3.06
C ASN A 207 -1.95 12.62 2.70
N VAL A 208 -2.59 13.36 3.61
CA VAL A 208 -2.85 14.79 3.46
C VAL A 208 -1.54 15.56 3.59
N SER A 209 -1.15 16.22 2.50
CA SER A 209 0.10 16.99 2.40
C SER A 209 -0.12 18.50 2.44
N LYS A 210 -1.38 18.94 2.36
CA LYS A 210 -1.77 20.35 2.38
C LYS A 210 -3.17 20.50 2.95
N ILE A 211 -3.35 21.50 3.80
CA ILE A 211 -4.64 21.85 4.41
C ILE A 211 -5.00 23.27 3.98
N TYR A 212 -6.20 23.44 3.43
CA TYR A 212 -6.79 24.74 3.16
C TYR A 212 -7.79 25.09 4.26
N VAL A 213 -7.71 26.32 4.76
CA VAL A 213 -8.59 26.84 5.79
C VAL A 213 -9.23 28.17 5.35
N PRO A 214 -10.39 28.56 5.91
CA PRO A 214 -11.01 29.84 5.60
C PRO A 214 -10.13 31.03 5.99
N LYS A 215 -10.35 32.19 5.35
CA LYS A 215 -9.68 33.43 5.75
C LYS A 215 -10.09 33.79 7.19
N GLY A 216 -9.11 34.06 8.05
CA GLY A 216 -9.33 34.39 9.46
C GLY A 216 -9.54 33.17 10.36
N TYR A 217 -9.30 31.95 9.86
CA TYR A 217 -9.31 30.74 10.67
C TYR A 217 -8.27 30.80 11.79
N ASP A 218 -8.70 30.52 13.03
CA ASP A 218 -7.78 30.39 14.16
C ASP A 218 -7.06 29.04 14.06
N LEU A 219 -5.77 29.10 13.74
CA LEU A 219 -4.94 27.90 13.55
C LEU A 219 -4.85 27.02 14.80
N LYS A 220 -5.15 27.54 16.00
CA LYS A 220 -5.24 26.75 17.23
C LYS A 220 -6.24 25.60 17.09
N ASN A 221 -7.37 25.86 16.44
CA ASN A 221 -8.39 24.85 16.16
C ASN A 221 -7.89 23.70 15.28
N LEU A 222 -6.76 23.90 14.57
CA LEU A 222 -6.11 22.86 13.78
C LEU A 222 -4.98 22.19 14.56
N PHE A 223 -4.03 22.94 15.14
CA PHE A 223 -2.82 22.32 15.68
C PHE A 223 -3.01 21.72 17.09
N GLU A 224 -3.85 22.31 17.95
CA GLU A 224 -4.05 21.80 19.32
C GLU A 224 -4.63 20.37 19.32
N PRO A 225 -5.67 20.04 18.53
CA PRO A 225 -6.18 18.66 18.46
C PRO A 225 -5.17 17.68 17.84
N LEU A 226 -4.25 18.16 16.99
CA LEU A 226 -3.21 17.35 16.37
C LEU A 226 -2.00 17.08 17.28
N GLU A 227 -1.87 17.77 18.42
CA GLU A 227 -0.76 17.57 19.36
C GLU A 227 -0.65 16.13 19.86
N LYS A 228 -1.75 15.36 19.88
CA LYS A 228 -1.73 13.94 20.23
C LYS A 228 -0.80 13.09 19.33
N TYR A 229 -0.50 13.56 18.12
CA TYR A 229 0.43 12.90 17.19
C TYR A 229 1.88 13.33 17.37
N GLN A 230 2.18 14.26 18.29
CA GLN A 230 3.54 14.75 18.57
C GLN A 230 4.59 13.63 18.75
N PRO A 231 4.30 12.46 19.35
CA PRO A 231 5.27 11.37 19.49
C PRO A 231 5.91 10.91 18.17
N ILE A 232 5.30 11.20 17.02
CA ILE A 232 5.88 10.90 15.69
C ILE A 232 7.29 11.48 15.51
N ILE A 233 7.59 12.63 16.15
CA ILE A 233 8.90 13.27 16.07
C ILE A 233 10.00 12.43 16.73
N ASN A 234 9.66 11.47 17.60
CA ASN A 234 10.65 10.59 18.22
C ASN A 234 11.15 9.51 17.25
N HIS A 235 10.50 9.34 16.09
CA HIS A 235 11.00 8.46 15.05
C HIS A 235 12.16 9.12 14.29
N PHE A 236 13.38 8.58 14.43
CA PHE A 236 14.60 9.19 13.91
C PHE A 236 14.55 9.55 12.42
N LYS A 237 13.96 8.71 11.54
CA LYS A 237 13.86 9.04 10.11
C LYS A 237 12.88 10.19 9.87
N TYR A 238 11.80 10.27 10.65
CA TYR A 238 10.82 11.35 10.52
C TYR A 238 11.45 12.66 10.99
N ASN A 239 12.10 12.66 12.15
CA ASN A 239 12.82 13.82 12.68
C ASN A 239 13.90 14.32 11.71
N ASN A 240 14.75 13.44 11.20
CA ASN A 240 15.78 13.81 10.23
C ASN A 240 15.18 14.46 8.96
N ASN A 241 14.05 13.93 8.47
CA ASN A 241 13.36 14.49 7.30
C ASN A 241 12.73 15.85 7.62
N TYR A 242 12.10 15.98 8.79
CA TYR A 242 11.54 17.23 9.27
C TYR A 242 12.61 18.32 9.41
N ASP A 243 13.72 18.03 10.09
CA ASP A 243 14.80 18.99 10.33
C ASP A 243 15.45 19.43 9.02
N TYR A 244 15.69 18.49 8.09
CA TYR A 244 16.19 18.80 6.76
C TYR A 244 15.27 19.79 6.02
N ASN A 245 13.96 19.53 5.97
CA ASN A 245 13.02 20.43 5.29
C ASN A 245 12.90 21.76 6.02
N LYS A 246 12.86 21.76 7.36
CA LYS A 246 12.84 22.98 8.17
C LYS A 246 14.06 23.86 7.86
N SER A 247 15.26 23.28 7.78
CA SER A 247 16.48 24.00 7.39
C SER A 247 16.35 24.62 5.99
N ILE A 248 15.81 23.90 5.01
CA ILE A 248 15.56 24.45 3.66
C ILE A 248 14.62 25.65 3.72
N TYR A 249 13.51 25.56 4.46
CA TYR A 249 12.54 26.67 4.58
C TYR A 249 13.17 27.90 5.25
N LEU A 250 13.98 27.69 6.30
CA LEU A 250 14.68 28.77 7.01
C LEU A 250 15.72 29.46 6.13
N VAL A 251 16.52 28.70 5.38
CA VAL A 251 17.54 29.24 4.46
C VAL A 251 16.90 30.01 3.31
N ASN A 252 15.80 29.51 2.76
CA ASN A 252 15.12 30.14 1.62
C ASN A 252 14.26 31.36 2.02
N ALA A 253 14.26 31.77 3.30
CA ALA A 253 13.46 32.88 3.83
C ALA A 253 11.97 32.82 3.44
N VAL A 254 11.44 31.60 3.28
CA VAL A 254 10.02 31.41 2.96
C VAL A 254 9.21 31.88 4.16
N LYS A 255 8.30 32.84 3.95
CA LYS A 255 7.32 33.23 4.98
C LYS A 255 6.50 31.99 5.36
N HIS A 256 6.55 31.64 6.64
CA HIS A 256 5.85 30.52 7.26
C HIS A 256 4.91 31.07 8.33
#